data_AF-A0A7K1ZBC3-F1
#
_entry.id   AF-A0A7K1ZBC3-F1
#
_cell.length_a   1.000
_cell.length_b   1.000
_cell.length_c   1.000
_cell.angle_alpha   90.00
_cell.angle_beta   90.00
_cell.angle_gamma   90.00
#
_symmetry.space_group_name_H-M   'P 1'
#
loop_
_entity.id
_entity.type
_entity.pdbx_description
1 polymer ?
#
loop_
_entity_poly.entity_id
_entity_poly.type
_entity_poly.pdbx_seq_one_letter_code
_entity_poly.pdbx_strand_id
1 'polypeptide(L)'
;MIPTTALTNSSGLLERLELARRFHIHTILTCHNPQNVNLSQNTNINESIVVLRRHLGEVSPATRIIALDRLPTDDSETDQLFKDLCECETGTLADGWGDVSTWPAERIQAGDWAAAVWRSPKLAQGAARFAEHGALGQLAAAGLSAHATGQQLRGAFGPSAAGHVNAFPILKSKSADAQKTIRSTPDEHWAPKGKRKQESLAMLEKAGRLLITAGQDTSTGRVTSVADDQAYVGNGWMPLTGASPRGAKAAAVFLNSTVGRLLLMRNPGKKLNFPSYSADAASELPIPDIGDQHVQTTLADCWEATRSEIVPQFRDGYTDIRRRWDQAVCDALGWDISKIAELGELLAKEPHVRGVAYGQWKS
;
A
#
# COMPACT_ATOMS: atom_id res chain seq x y z
N MET A 1 -15.88 -15.79 -10.83
CA MET A 1 -14.56 -15.44 -10.25
C MET A 1 -14.06 -14.19 -10.95
N ILE A 2 -13.39 -13.29 -10.23
CA ILE A 2 -12.75 -12.10 -10.80
C ILE A 2 -11.37 -11.91 -10.17
N PRO A 3 -10.43 -11.22 -10.86
CA PRO A 3 -9.16 -10.84 -10.25
C PRO A 3 -9.41 -10.02 -8.98
N THR A 4 -8.76 -10.38 -7.87
CA THR A 4 -8.90 -9.71 -6.57
C THR A 4 -8.53 -8.23 -6.67
N THR A 5 -7.57 -7.89 -7.54
CA THR A 5 -7.16 -6.51 -7.79
C THR A 5 -8.26 -5.67 -8.46
N ALA A 6 -9.22 -6.30 -9.15
CA ALA A 6 -10.40 -5.61 -9.71
C ALA A 6 -11.41 -5.19 -8.63
N LEU A 7 -11.29 -5.72 -7.41
CA LEU A 7 -12.12 -5.32 -6.27
C LEU A 7 -11.74 -3.92 -5.74
N THR A 8 -10.55 -3.42 -6.04
CA THR A 8 -10.02 -2.17 -5.46
C THR A 8 -9.44 -1.20 -6.47
N ASN A 9 -9.02 -1.67 -7.64
CA ASN A 9 -8.41 -0.78 -8.64
C ASN A 9 -9.34 0.37 -9.05
N SER A 10 -8.77 1.51 -9.40
CA SER A 10 -9.54 2.67 -9.86
C SER A 10 -10.23 2.40 -11.20
N SER A 11 -9.60 1.63 -12.09
CA SER A 11 -10.15 1.30 -13.40
C SER A 11 -11.42 0.44 -13.34
N GLY A 12 -11.64 -0.32 -12.26
CA GLY A 12 -12.83 -1.16 -12.07
C GLY A 12 -13.93 -0.51 -11.23
N LEU A 13 -13.80 0.77 -10.87
CA LEU A 13 -14.73 1.44 -9.97
C LEU A 13 -16.15 1.48 -10.55
N LEU A 14 -16.30 1.82 -11.83
CA LEU A 14 -17.61 1.93 -12.47
C LEU A 14 -18.34 0.58 -12.52
N GLU A 15 -17.61 -0.51 -12.78
CA GLU A 15 -18.14 -1.87 -12.76
C GLU A 15 -18.58 -2.27 -11.36
N ARG A 16 -17.80 -1.94 -10.32
CA ARG A 16 -18.19 -2.21 -8.92
C ARG A 16 -19.45 -1.46 -8.54
N LEU A 17 -19.54 -0.17 -8.88
CA LEU A 17 -20.73 0.64 -8.65
C LEU A 17 -21.95 0.07 -9.37
N GLU A 18 -21.80 -0.32 -10.64
CA GLU A 18 -22.90 -0.87 -11.42
C GLU A 18 -23.35 -2.24 -10.91
N LEU A 19 -22.43 -3.09 -10.47
CA LEU A 19 -22.75 -4.36 -9.82
C LEU A 19 -23.47 -4.14 -8.49
N ALA A 20 -22.97 -3.27 -7.62
CA ALA A 20 -23.57 -2.99 -6.32
C ALA A 20 -24.92 -2.25 -6.41
N ARG A 21 -25.18 -1.54 -7.52
CA ARG A 21 -26.48 -0.92 -7.83
C ARG A 21 -27.52 -1.95 -8.27
N ARG A 22 -27.11 -2.99 -8.99
CA ARG A 22 -28.03 -4.01 -9.54
C ARG A 22 -28.22 -5.21 -8.61
N PHE A 23 -27.22 -5.50 -7.79
CA PHE A 23 -27.16 -6.69 -6.96
C PHE A 23 -26.68 -6.36 -5.56
N HIS A 24 -27.22 -7.08 -4.58
CA HIS A 24 -26.59 -7.20 -3.28
C HIS A 24 -25.36 -8.09 -3.42
N ILE A 25 -24.18 -7.52 -3.14
CA ILE A 25 -22.94 -8.28 -3.04
C ILE A 25 -22.96 -9.05 -1.72
N HIS A 26 -23.43 -10.30 -1.74
CA HIS A 26 -23.67 -11.06 -0.53
C HIS A 26 -22.39 -11.57 0.11
N THR A 27 -21.44 -12.04 -0.71
CA THR A 27 -20.18 -12.61 -0.21
C THR A 27 -19.04 -12.30 -1.15
N ILE A 28 -17.89 -11.96 -0.58
CA ILE A 28 -16.60 -11.95 -1.28
C ILE A 28 -15.69 -12.94 -0.55
N LEU A 29 -15.16 -13.91 -1.30
CA LEU A 29 -14.22 -14.90 -0.80
C LEU A 29 -12.90 -14.74 -1.54
N THR A 30 -11.81 -14.64 -0.77
CA THR A 30 -10.45 -14.44 -1.28
C THR A 30 -9.50 -15.40 -0.57
N CYS A 31 -8.61 -16.04 -1.33
CA CYS A 31 -7.50 -16.82 -0.78
C CYS A 31 -6.25 -15.94 -0.66
N HIS A 32 -5.68 -15.88 0.54
CA HIS A 32 -4.50 -15.09 0.87
C HIS A 32 -3.21 -15.93 0.93
N ASN A 33 -3.26 -17.21 0.54
CA ASN A 33 -2.06 -18.04 0.47
C ASN A 33 -1.08 -17.50 -0.60
N PRO A 34 0.12 -17.02 -0.23
CA PRO A 34 1.07 -16.46 -1.19
C PRO A 34 1.68 -17.50 -2.13
N GLN A 35 1.62 -18.80 -1.78
CA GLN A 35 2.09 -19.91 -2.61
C GLN A 35 0.98 -20.47 -3.52
N ASN A 36 -0.28 -20.26 -3.17
CA ASN A 36 -1.43 -20.74 -3.92
C ASN A 36 -2.50 -19.64 -4.02
N VAL A 37 -2.22 -18.66 -4.87
CA VAL A 37 -3.01 -17.43 -4.99
C VAL A 37 -4.26 -17.58 -5.86
N ASN A 38 -4.35 -18.65 -6.66
CA ASN A 38 -5.40 -18.81 -7.65
C ASN A 38 -6.51 -19.72 -7.13
N LEU A 39 -7.76 -19.41 -7.49
CA LEU A 39 -8.90 -20.32 -7.28
C LEU A 39 -9.10 -21.23 -8.49
N SER A 40 -8.49 -20.89 -9.62
CA SER A 40 -8.45 -21.68 -10.85
C SER A 40 -7.07 -22.27 -11.14
N GLN A 41 -7.03 -23.40 -11.85
CA GLN A 41 -5.79 -24.15 -12.12
C GLN A 41 -4.83 -23.48 -13.13
N ASN A 42 -5.25 -22.41 -13.82
CA ASN A 42 -4.56 -21.92 -15.03
C ASN A 42 -4.17 -20.43 -14.98
N THR A 43 -4.20 -19.78 -13.82
CA THR A 43 -3.81 -18.36 -13.70
C THR A 43 -2.64 -18.19 -12.72
N ASN A 44 -2.05 -17.00 -12.67
CA ASN A 44 -1.01 -16.61 -11.70
C ASN A 44 -1.40 -15.31 -10.98
N ILE A 45 -2.72 -15.09 -10.84
CA ILE A 45 -3.31 -13.87 -10.30
C ILE A 45 -4.17 -14.23 -9.09
N ASN A 46 -4.17 -13.36 -8.07
CA ASN A 46 -5.08 -13.53 -6.96
C ASN A 46 -6.52 -13.46 -7.46
N GLU A 47 -7.32 -14.50 -7.24
CA GLU A 47 -8.72 -14.57 -7.66
C GLU A 47 -9.65 -14.51 -6.45
N SER A 48 -10.84 -13.93 -6.67
CA SER A 48 -11.91 -13.88 -5.69
C SER A 48 -13.22 -14.41 -6.27
N ILE A 49 -13.99 -15.08 -5.41
CA ILE A 49 -15.38 -15.45 -5.70
C ILE A 49 -16.27 -14.35 -5.14
N VAL A 50 -17.16 -13.83 -5.99
CA VAL A 50 -18.17 -12.85 -5.60
C VAL A 50 -19.54 -13.46 -5.80
N VAL A 51 -20.31 -13.55 -4.71
CA VAL A 51 -21.68 -14.07 -4.73
C VAL A 51 -22.63 -12.89 -4.78
N LEU A 52 -23.37 -12.79 -5.88
CA LEU A 52 -24.35 -11.74 -6.13
C LEU A 52 -25.76 -12.29 -5.85
N ARG A 53 -26.59 -11.52 -5.15
CA ARG A 53 -28.01 -11.79 -4.98
C ARG A 53 -28.84 -10.66 -5.57
N ARG A 54 -30.00 -10.98 -6.16
CA ARG A 54 -30.96 -9.94 -6.52
C ARG A 54 -31.41 -9.21 -5.26
N HIS A 55 -31.60 -7.90 -5.33
CA HIS A 55 -32.16 -7.15 -4.22
C HIS A 55 -33.57 -7.67 -3.91
N LEU A 56 -33.82 -7.99 -2.65
CA LEU A 56 -35.13 -8.45 -2.15
C LEU A 56 -35.85 -7.33 -1.37
N GLY A 57 -35.26 -6.15 -1.25
CA GLY A 57 -35.78 -5.00 -0.51
C GLY A 57 -34.86 -3.77 -0.67
N GLU A 58 -35.22 -2.68 0.02
CA GLU A 58 -34.50 -1.39 -0.08
C GLU A 58 -33.14 -1.41 0.65
N VAL A 59 -33.03 -2.15 1.75
CA VAL A 59 -31.80 -2.20 2.56
C VAL A 59 -30.99 -3.46 2.20
N SER A 60 -29.74 -3.25 1.79
CA SER A 60 -28.79 -4.35 1.60
C SER A 60 -28.10 -4.65 2.93
N PRO A 61 -28.05 -5.91 3.40
CA PRO A 61 -27.30 -6.25 4.60
C PRO A 61 -25.79 -6.14 4.32
N ALA A 62 -24.98 -6.18 5.38
CA ALA A 62 -23.52 -6.16 5.26
C ALA A 62 -23.02 -7.33 4.42
N THR A 63 -22.01 -7.06 3.59
CA THR A 63 -21.36 -8.08 2.76
C THR A 63 -20.49 -8.98 3.63
N ARG A 64 -20.64 -10.29 3.48
CA ARG A 64 -19.77 -11.28 4.13
C ARG A 64 -18.42 -11.32 3.42
N ILE A 65 -17.33 -11.18 4.17
CA ILE A 65 -15.95 -11.30 3.67
C ILE A 65 -15.35 -12.58 4.23
N ILE A 66 -14.85 -13.44 3.35
CA ILE A 66 -14.20 -14.70 3.71
C ILE A 66 -12.74 -14.60 3.25
N ALA A 67 -11.82 -14.56 4.20
CA ALA A 67 -10.39 -14.52 3.95
C ALA A 67 -9.79 -15.90 4.27
N LEU A 68 -9.51 -16.70 3.25
CA LEU A 68 -8.94 -18.03 3.41
C LEU A 68 -7.40 -18.00 3.48
N ASP A 69 -6.83 -18.80 4.36
CA ASP A 69 -5.38 -19.01 4.47
C ASP A 69 -4.87 -20.12 3.53
N ARG A 70 -5.76 -21.03 3.12
CA ARG A 70 -5.49 -22.12 2.17
C ARG A 70 -6.76 -22.56 1.45
N LEU A 71 -6.58 -23.32 0.38
CA LEU A 71 -7.67 -24.00 -0.33
C LEU A 71 -7.76 -25.46 0.12
N PRO A 72 -8.96 -26.08 0.06
CA PRO A 72 -9.11 -27.50 0.29
C PRO A 72 -8.33 -28.29 -0.77
N THR A 73 -7.73 -29.42 -0.38
CA THR A 73 -6.95 -30.28 -1.28
C THR A 73 -7.71 -31.45 -1.86
N ASP A 74 -8.88 -31.78 -1.29
CA ASP A 74 -9.74 -32.87 -1.72
C ASP A 74 -11.22 -32.59 -1.40
N ASP A 75 -12.09 -33.52 -1.79
CA ASP A 75 -13.55 -33.40 -1.62
C ASP A 75 -13.96 -33.40 -0.13
N SER A 76 -13.26 -34.16 0.71
CA SER A 76 -13.56 -34.22 2.15
C SER A 76 -13.25 -32.89 2.83
N GLU A 77 -12.12 -32.27 2.50
CA GLU A 77 -11.78 -30.94 2.98
C GLU A 77 -12.74 -29.87 2.44
N THR A 78 -13.22 -30.04 1.20
CA THR A 78 -14.20 -29.14 0.58
C THR A 78 -15.53 -29.19 1.32
N ASP A 79 -16.03 -30.38 1.64
CA ASP A 79 -17.26 -30.57 2.40
C ASP A 79 -17.13 -30.01 3.83
N GLN A 80 -15.98 -30.22 4.48
CA GLN A 80 -15.72 -29.67 5.80
C GLN A 80 -15.68 -28.14 5.78
N LEU A 81 -14.93 -27.54 4.85
CA LEU A 81 -14.88 -26.07 4.70
C LEU A 81 -16.28 -25.51 4.42
N PHE A 82 -17.07 -26.16 3.56
CA PHE A 82 -18.43 -25.72 3.28
C PHE A 82 -19.30 -25.72 4.55
N LYS A 83 -19.23 -26.79 5.35
CA LYS A 83 -19.93 -26.88 6.64
C LYS A 83 -19.51 -25.76 7.59
N ASP A 84 -18.20 -25.55 7.76
CA ASP A 84 -17.65 -24.50 8.62
C ASP A 84 -18.11 -23.10 8.16
N LEU A 85 -18.16 -22.88 6.84
CA LEU A 85 -18.68 -21.64 6.25
C LEU A 85 -20.19 -21.48 6.42
N CYS A 86 -20.96 -22.55 6.56
CA CYS A 86 -22.40 -22.46 6.87
C CYS A 86 -22.65 -22.13 8.35
N GLU A 87 -21.79 -22.62 9.24
CA GLU A 87 -21.93 -22.47 10.69
C GLU A 87 -21.28 -21.18 11.24
N CYS A 88 -20.30 -20.61 10.53
CA CYS A 88 -19.58 -19.40 10.95
C CYS A 88 -20.15 -18.12 10.34
N GLU A 89 -20.87 -17.32 11.14
CA GLU A 89 -21.30 -15.98 10.72
C GLU A 89 -20.14 -14.98 10.68
N THR A 90 -19.34 -14.95 11.76
CA THR A 90 -18.11 -14.14 11.89
C THR A 90 -17.11 -14.85 12.81
N GLY A 91 -15.82 -14.55 12.65
CA GLY A 91 -14.75 -15.10 13.48
C GLY A 91 -13.81 -16.02 12.69
N THR A 92 -12.95 -16.72 13.42
CA THR A 92 -11.97 -17.64 12.85
C THR A 92 -12.63 -18.98 12.54
N LEU A 93 -12.37 -19.47 11.34
CA LEU A 93 -12.81 -20.79 10.90
C LEU A 93 -11.96 -21.88 11.57
N ALA A 94 -12.55 -23.05 11.77
CA ALA A 94 -11.85 -24.22 12.31
C ALA A 94 -10.65 -24.62 11.42
N ASP A 95 -9.76 -25.44 11.97
CA ASP A 95 -8.65 -26.08 11.24
C ASP A 95 -7.74 -25.12 10.43
N GLY A 96 -7.69 -23.85 10.84
CA GLY A 96 -6.85 -22.83 10.22
C GLY A 96 -7.28 -22.47 8.80
N TRP A 97 -8.57 -22.61 8.46
CA TRP A 97 -9.09 -22.22 7.14
C TRP A 97 -8.96 -20.73 6.85
N GLY A 98 -9.14 -19.88 7.86
CA GLY A 98 -9.09 -18.43 7.71
C GLY A 98 -10.08 -17.72 8.63
N ASP A 99 -10.56 -16.55 8.20
CA ASP A 99 -11.49 -15.71 8.97
C ASP A 99 -12.72 -15.31 8.14
N VAL A 100 -13.87 -15.20 8.81
CA VAL A 100 -15.10 -14.62 8.28
C VAL A 100 -15.37 -13.30 8.99
N SER A 101 -15.62 -12.25 8.23
CA SER A 101 -16.02 -10.95 8.75
C SER A 101 -17.13 -10.32 7.92
N THR A 102 -17.56 -9.13 8.30
CA THR A 102 -18.54 -8.35 7.54
C THR A 102 -17.96 -7.02 7.09
N TRP A 103 -18.48 -6.50 5.98
CA TRP A 103 -18.17 -5.18 5.46
C TRP A 103 -19.46 -4.38 5.23
N PRO A 104 -19.54 -3.12 5.68
CA PRO A 104 -20.75 -2.31 5.54
C PRO A 104 -21.27 -2.24 4.10
N ALA A 105 -22.58 -2.39 3.93
CA ALA A 105 -23.22 -2.38 2.62
C ALA A 105 -23.03 -1.04 1.90
N GLU A 106 -23.04 0.06 2.66
CA GLU A 106 -22.87 1.42 2.16
C GLU A 106 -21.48 1.60 1.51
N ARG A 107 -20.44 0.99 2.08
CA ARG A 107 -19.10 0.98 1.48
C ARG A 107 -19.05 0.21 0.19
N ILE A 108 -19.67 -0.96 0.17
CA ILE A 108 -19.75 -1.81 -1.02
C ILE A 108 -20.50 -1.09 -2.16
N GLN A 109 -21.59 -0.40 -1.82
CA GLN A 109 -22.35 0.43 -2.74
C GLN A 109 -21.56 1.66 -3.22
N ALA A 110 -20.67 2.20 -2.39
CA ALA A 110 -19.71 3.24 -2.78
C ALA A 110 -18.50 2.69 -3.57
N GLY A 111 -18.47 1.39 -3.88
CA GLY A 111 -17.39 0.75 -4.64
C GLY A 111 -16.12 0.46 -3.82
N ASP A 112 -16.18 0.59 -2.50
CA ASP A 112 -15.10 0.26 -1.57
C ASP A 112 -15.18 -1.21 -1.14
N TRP A 113 -14.57 -2.09 -1.94
CA TRP A 113 -14.49 -3.52 -1.65
C TRP A 113 -13.13 -3.91 -1.07
N ALA A 114 -12.42 -2.95 -0.45
CA ALA A 114 -11.04 -3.12 -0.02
C ALA A 114 -10.85 -4.14 1.11
N ALA A 115 -11.90 -4.54 1.82
CA ALA A 115 -11.78 -5.62 2.80
C ALA A 115 -11.28 -6.93 2.19
N ALA A 116 -11.58 -7.20 0.92
CA ALA A 116 -11.18 -8.42 0.23
C ALA A 116 -9.68 -8.52 -0.06
N VAL A 117 -8.91 -7.43 0.07
CA VAL A 117 -7.46 -7.46 -0.18
C VAL A 117 -6.65 -7.77 1.08
N TRP A 118 -7.32 -7.87 2.23
CA TRP A 118 -6.72 -8.12 3.52
C TRP A 118 -7.12 -9.49 4.04
N ARG A 119 -6.13 -10.25 4.50
CA ARG A 119 -6.39 -11.46 5.27
C ARG A 119 -6.99 -11.07 6.62
N SER A 120 -6.39 -10.12 7.34
CA SER A 120 -6.87 -9.70 8.66
C SER A 120 -8.04 -8.70 8.58
N PRO A 121 -9.22 -9.02 9.14
CA PRO A 121 -10.34 -8.07 9.19
C PRO A 121 -10.00 -6.79 9.97
N LYS A 122 -9.16 -6.88 11.00
CA LYS A 122 -8.69 -5.73 11.78
C LYS A 122 -7.84 -4.77 10.93
N LEU A 123 -6.99 -5.29 10.05
CA LEU A 123 -6.21 -4.46 9.13
C LEU A 123 -7.10 -3.76 8.10
N ALA A 124 -8.10 -4.46 7.55
CA ALA A 124 -9.08 -3.86 6.66
C ALA A 124 -9.82 -2.69 7.32
N GLN A 125 -10.35 -2.91 8.54
CA GLN A 125 -11.02 -1.88 9.32
C GLN A 125 -10.09 -0.72 9.67
N GLY A 126 -8.83 -1.01 10.04
CA GLY A 126 -7.80 0.01 10.30
C GLY A 126 -7.56 0.87 9.06
N ALA A 127 -7.31 0.26 7.91
CA ALA A 127 -7.07 0.97 6.65
C ALA A 127 -8.26 1.86 6.25
N ALA A 128 -9.49 1.34 6.37
CA ALA A 128 -10.71 2.11 6.09
C ALA A 128 -10.88 3.29 7.05
N ARG A 129 -10.70 3.06 8.36
CA ARG A 129 -10.80 4.10 9.38
C ARG A 129 -9.79 5.23 9.13
N PHE A 130 -8.55 4.90 8.79
CA PHE A 130 -7.54 5.93 8.49
C PHE A 130 -7.86 6.66 7.19
N ALA A 131 -8.38 5.99 6.17
CA ALA A 131 -8.70 6.64 4.91
C ALA A 131 -9.78 7.73 5.02
N GLU A 132 -10.61 7.66 6.05
CA GLU A 132 -11.70 8.60 6.34
C GLU A 132 -11.44 9.45 7.58
N HIS A 133 -10.25 9.36 8.17
CA HIS A 133 -9.94 10.04 9.41
C HIS A 133 -9.83 11.56 9.15
N GLY A 134 -10.63 12.37 9.86
CA GLY A 134 -10.70 13.83 9.62
C GLY A 134 -9.39 14.60 9.86
N ALA A 135 -8.43 14.01 10.56
CA ALA A 135 -7.07 14.57 10.72
C ALA A 135 -6.14 14.33 9.51
N LEU A 136 -6.58 13.55 8.52
CA LEU A 136 -5.83 13.30 7.29
C LEU A 136 -6.54 13.99 6.12
N GLY A 137 -5.78 14.76 5.36
CA GLY A 137 -6.21 15.38 4.11
C GLY A 137 -5.62 14.67 2.91
N GLN A 138 -6.14 14.95 1.72
CA GLN A 138 -5.54 14.44 0.49
C GLN A 138 -4.16 15.06 0.27
N LEU A 139 -3.24 14.28 -0.29
CA LEU A 139 -1.89 14.72 -0.62
C LEU A 139 -1.87 15.99 -1.49
N ALA A 140 -2.77 16.07 -2.48
CA ALA A 140 -2.95 17.28 -3.30
C ALA A 140 -3.40 18.51 -2.50
N ALA A 141 -4.31 18.32 -1.53
CA ALA A 141 -4.79 19.40 -0.67
C ALA A 141 -3.67 19.95 0.25
N ALA A 142 -2.67 19.12 0.58
CA ALA A 142 -1.45 19.55 1.27
C ALA A 142 -0.43 20.27 0.36
N GLY A 143 -0.81 20.61 -0.88
CA GLY A 143 0.05 21.30 -1.84
C GLY A 143 1.13 20.42 -2.47
N LEU A 144 1.01 19.09 -2.36
CA LEU A 144 1.94 18.16 -2.97
C LEU A 144 1.42 17.67 -4.32
N SER A 145 2.32 17.48 -5.28
CA SER A 145 1.97 16.92 -6.59
C SER A 145 2.90 15.75 -6.93
N ALA A 146 2.32 14.58 -7.18
CA ALA A 146 3.07 13.39 -7.56
C ALA A 146 3.32 13.37 -9.08
N HIS A 147 4.52 12.96 -9.50
CA HIS A 147 4.89 12.93 -10.91
C HIS A 147 5.31 11.53 -11.37
N ALA A 148 4.69 11.05 -12.46
CA ALA A 148 5.09 9.79 -13.10
C ALA A 148 6.30 9.99 -14.03
N THR A 149 7.52 9.92 -13.49
CA THR A 149 8.75 10.20 -14.25
C THR A 149 9.34 8.98 -14.98
N GLY A 150 9.08 7.75 -14.51
CA GLY A 150 9.89 6.58 -14.87
C GLY A 150 9.99 6.23 -16.37
N GLN A 151 8.86 6.19 -17.10
CA GLN A 151 8.90 5.88 -18.55
C GLN A 151 9.53 7.00 -19.37
N GLN A 152 9.18 8.25 -19.07
CA GLN A 152 9.72 9.43 -19.74
C GLN A 152 11.24 9.53 -19.50
N LEU A 153 11.70 9.28 -18.27
CA LEU A 153 13.12 9.25 -17.90
C LEU A 153 13.90 8.23 -18.74
N ARG A 154 13.41 6.99 -18.87
CA ARG A 154 14.08 5.94 -19.66
C ARG A 154 14.18 6.27 -21.15
N GLY A 155 13.18 6.97 -21.69
CA GLY A 155 13.17 7.40 -23.09
C GLY A 155 14.18 8.51 -23.36
N ALA A 156 14.21 9.53 -22.50
CA ALA A 156 14.99 10.75 -22.72
C ALA A 156 16.44 10.68 -22.19
N PHE A 157 16.72 9.81 -21.22
CA PHE A 157 18.01 9.77 -20.52
C PHE A 157 18.60 8.36 -20.47
N GLY A 158 19.91 8.28 -20.22
CA GLY A 158 20.61 7.02 -19.99
C GLY A 158 21.73 7.15 -18.96
N PRO A 159 22.27 6.02 -18.47
CA PRO A 159 23.36 6.00 -17.51
C PRO A 159 24.58 6.79 -18.00
N SER A 160 25.24 7.47 -17.09
CA SER A 160 26.45 8.27 -17.33
C SER A 160 27.36 8.22 -16.10
N ALA A 161 28.63 8.58 -16.28
CA ALA A 161 29.55 8.71 -15.16
C ALA A 161 29.19 9.93 -14.30
N ALA A 162 29.42 9.83 -12.99
CA ALA A 162 29.33 11.00 -12.11
C ALA A 162 30.28 12.10 -12.61
N GLY A 163 29.81 13.34 -12.66
CA GLY A 163 30.58 14.49 -13.16
C GLY A 163 30.58 14.67 -14.68
N HIS A 164 30.00 13.76 -15.46
CA HIS A 164 29.81 14.01 -16.89
C HIS A 164 28.91 15.23 -17.11
N VAL A 165 29.15 15.98 -18.20
CA VAL A 165 28.38 17.19 -18.52
C VAL A 165 26.88 16.86 -18.63
N ASN A 166 26.06 17.60 -17.88
CA ASN A 166 24.60 17.39 -17.75
C ASN A 166 24.19 16.04 -17.13
N ALA A 167 25.10 15.31 -16.49
CA ALA A 167 24.71 14.17 -15.68
C ALA A 167 24.10 14.65 -14.35
N PHE A 168 23.05 13.97 -13.90
CA PHE A 168 22.39 14.25 -12.62
C PHE A 168 22.12 12.94 -11.87
N PRO A 169 22.14 12.98 -10.53
CA PRO A 169 21.84 11.82 -9.71
C PRO A 169 20.37 11.43 -9.84
N ILE A 170 20.10 10.12 -9.86
CA ILE A 170 18.74 9.58 -9.87
C ILE A 170 18.56 8.47 -8.84
N LEU A 171 17.34 8.32 -8.36
CA LEU A 171 16.93 7.18 -7.55
C LEU A 171 16.31 6.11 -8.45
N LYS A 172 17.06 5.06 -8.76
CA LYS A 172 16.63 3.98 -9.66
C LYS A 172 16.23 2.73 -8.91
N SER A 173 17.08 2.23 -8.02
CA SER A 173 16.83 0.96 -7.38
C SER A 173 15.74 1.09 -6.31
N LYS A 174 14.84 0.10 -6.27
CA LYS A 174 13.89 -0.14 -5.19
C LYS A 174 14.27 -1.35 -4.35
N SER A 175 15.42 -1.97 -4.66
CA SER A 175 15.83 -3.21 -3.99
C SER A 175 16.10 -2.94 -2.52
N ALA A 176 15.88 -3.98 -1.72
CA ALA A 176 16.20 -3.96 -0.29
C ALA A 176 17.68 -3.64 -0.02
N ASP A 177 18.57 -3.92 -0.98
CA ASP A 177 20.00 -3.69 -0.80
C ASP A 177 20.43 -2.26 -1.16
N ALA A 178 19.70 -1.59 -2.05
CA ALA A 178 20.03 -0.22 -2.44
C ALA A 178 19.36 0.82 -1.53
N GLN A 179 18.09 0.62 -1.16
CA GLN A 179 17.33 1.58 -0.37
C GLN A 179 17.06 1.00 1.02
N LYS A 180 18.06 1.14 1.90
CA LYS A 180 18.06 0.62 3.26
C LYS A 180 17.58 1.63 4.31
N THR A 181 17.58 2.91 3.98
CA THR A 181 17.32 4.02 4.91
C THR A 181 16.14 4.86 4.43
N ILE A 182 15.52 5.63 5.32
CA ILE A 182 14.48 6.62 4.96
C ILE A 182 15.06 7.85 4.23
N ARG A 183 16.37 8.04 4.28
CA ARG A 183 17.09 9.02 3.43
C ARG A 183 17.23 8.49 2.01
N SER A 184 16.89 9.31 1.01
CA SER A 184 17.13 8.94 -0.38
C SER A 184 18.62 8.99 -0.69
N THR A 185 19.16 7.89 -1.20
CA THR A 185 20.55 7.84 -1.70
C THR A 185 20.51 7.49 -3.18
N PRO A 186 20.74 8.45 -4.08
CA PRO A 186 20.80 8.18 -5.51
C PRO A 186 21.86 7.13 -5.83
N ASP A 187 21.50 6.14 -6.62
CA ASP A 187 22.33 4.98 -6.94
C ASP A 187 22.91 5.00 -8.36
N GLU A 188 22.45 5.91 -9.22
CA GLU A 188 22.99 6.12 -10.57
C GLU A 188 23.05 7.60 -10.94
N HIS A 189 23.86 7.92 -11.96
CA HIS A 189 23.88 9.23 -12.62
C HIS A 189 23.42 9.07 -14.07
N TRP A 190 22.51 9.91 -14.52
CA TRP A 190 21.94 9.84 -15.86
C TRP A 190 22.16 11.14 -16.62
N ALA A 191 22.33 11.07 -17.93
CA ALA A 191 22.49 12.22 -18.81
C ALA A 191 21.53 12.15 -20.02
N PRO A 192 21.15 13.30 -20.62
CA PRO A 192 20.27 13.32 -21.79
C PRO A 192 20.80 12.49 -22.97
N LYS A 193 19.91 11.77 -23.64
CA LYS A 193 20.20 11.07 -24.89
C LYS A 193 20.04 12.01 -26.09
N GLY A 194 21.06 12.10 -26.94
CA GLY A 194 20.99 12.79 -28.22
C GLY A 194 20.72 14.31 -28.12
N LYS A 195 20.05 14.88 -29.13
CA LYS A 195 19.82 16.33 -29.26
C LYS A 195 18.63 16.89 -28.46
N ARG A 196 17.87 16.06 -27.72
CA ARG A 196 16.65 16.47 -26.97
C ARG A 196 16.97 17.14 -25.62
N LYS A 197 17.89 18.10 -25.61
CA LYS A 197 18.34 18.78 -24.38
C LYS A 197 17.21 19.56 -23.68
N GLN A 198 16.33 20.24 -24.43
CA GLN A 198 15.26 21.05 -23.84
C GLN A 198 14.17 20.21 -23.16
N GLU A 199 13.65 19.17 -23.83
CA GLU A 199 12.68 18.24 -23.23
C GLU A 199 13.25 17.53 -21.98
N SER A 200 14.57 17.37 -21.93
CA SER A 200 15.27 16.80 -20.78
C SER A 200 15.28 17.74 -19.56
N LEU A 201 15.42 19.05 -19.75
CA LEU A 201 15.45 19.99 -18.62
C LEU A 201 14.11 20.09 -17.89
N ALA A 202 12.99 20.07 -18.62
CA ALA A 202 11.64 20.07 -18.03
C ALA A 202 11.37 18.86 -17.12
N MET A 203 12.10 17.75 -17.30
CA MET A 203 11.99 16.59 -16.39
C MET A 203 12.58 16.89 -15.02
N LEU A 204 13.66 17.69 -14.96
CA LEU A 204 14.34 18.03 -13.71
C LEU A 204 13.50 19.00 -12.86
N GLU A 205 12.59 19.75 -13.47
CA GLU A 205 11.59 20.57 -12.77
C GLU A 205 10.60 19.71 -11.97
N LYS A 206 10.47 18.42 -12.31
CA LYS A 206 9.68 17.44 -11.55
C LYS A 206 10.47 16.79 -10.41
N ALA A 207 11.72 17.17 -10.19
CA ALA A 207 12.50 16.65 -9.06
C ALA A 207 11.83 17.03 -7.74
N GLY A 208 11.72 16.05 -6.84
CA GLY A 208 11.08 16.20 -5.54
C GLY A 208 12.05 15.90 -4.42
N ARG A 209 11.88 16.57 -3.27
CA ARG A 209 12.59 16.23 -2.03
C ARG A 209 12.00 15.01 -1.32
N LEU A 210 10.78 14.65 -1.69
CA LEU A 210 10.07 13.46 -1.26
C LEU A 210 9.86 12.59 -2.49
N LEU A 211 10.17 11.31 -2.39
CA LEU A 211 9.87 10.32 -3.41
C LEU A 211 9.07 9.18 -2.78
N ILE A 212 8.03 8.72 -3.46
CA ILE A 212 7.27 7.52 -3.08
C ILE A 212 7.45 6.45 -4.14
N THR A 213 7.40 5.17 -3.78
CA THR A 213 7.48 4.11 -4.79
C THR A 213 6.25 4.14 -5.71
N ALA A 214 6.44 4.01 -7.03
CA ALA A 214 5.34 3.78 -7.97
C ALA A 214 4.73 2.37 -7.81
N GLY A 215 5.42 1.50 -7.08
CA GLY A 215 4.96 0.19 -6.66
C GLY A 215 6.13 -0.68 -6.21
N GLN A 216 5.92 -1.49 -5.19
CA GLN A 216 6.97 -2.28 -4.56
C GLN A 216 6.42 -3.60 -4.05
N ASP A 217 7.26 -4.64 -4.08
CA ASP A 217 6.92 -5.90 -3.44
C ASP A 217 7.03 -5.74 -1.92
N THR A 218 5.90 -5.89 -1.22
CA THR A 218 5.82 -5.75 0.24
C THR A 218 6.59 -6.82 0.99
N SER A 219 6.97 -7.92 0.33
CA SER A 219 7.80 -8.96 0.94
C SER A 219 9.30 -8.65 0.96
N THR A 220 9.76 -7.78 0.06
CA THR A 220 11.19 -7.45 -0.06
C THR A 220 11.49 -5.97 0.20
N GLY A 221 10.47 -5.11 0.13
CA GLY A 221 10.58 -3.69 0.44
C GLY A 221 10.99 -3.42 1.89
N ARG A 222 11.72 -2.32 2.08
CA ARG A 222 12.10 -1.78 3.40
C ARG A 222 11.36 -0.49 3.71
N VAL A 223 11.34 0.41 2.73
CA VAL A 223 10.72 1.74 2.76
C VAL A 223 9.85 1.94 1.53
N THR A 224 8.70 2.60 1.72
CA THR A 224 7.74 2.97 0.67
C THR A 224 7.96 4.40 0.17
N SER A 225 8.58 5.25 1.00
CA SER A 225 8.96 6.62 0.66
C SER A 225 10.34 6.97 1.22
N VAL A 226 10.98 7.95 0.60
CA VAL A 226 12.27 8.49 1.03
C VAL A 226 12.27 10.01 0.88
N ALA A 227 13.07 10.69 1.68
CA ALA A 227 13.27 12.14 1.56
C ALA A 227 14.75 12.53 1.69
N ASP A 228 15.08 13.73 1.25
CA ASP A 228 16.38 14.39 1.44
C ASP A 228 16.23 15.90 1.26
N ASP A 229 17.28 16.66 1.61
CA ASP A 229 17.31 18.11 1.42
C ASP A 229 17.47 18.50 -0.06
N GLN A 230 18.11 17.62 -0.84
CA GLN A 230 18.22 17.73 -2.29
C GLN A 230 17.02 17.08 -2.98
N ALA A 231 16.58 17.68 -4.09
CA ALA A 231 15.51 17.14 -4.91
C ALA A 231 16.06 16.16 -5.94
N TYR A 232 15.38 15.03 -6.12
CA TYR A 232 15.77 14.00 -7.08
C TYR A 232 14.59 13.60 -7.97
N VAL A 233 14.90 13.02 -9.12
CA VAL A 233 13.95 12.27 -9.94
C VAL A 233 14.17 10.77 -9.75
N GLY A 234 13.13 9.99 -10.02
CA GLY A 234 13.11 8.56 -9.79
C GLY A 234 12.80 7.74 -11.04
N ASN A 235 13.36 6.53 -11.10
CA ASN A 235 12.93 5.48 -12.02
C ASN A 235 12.22 4.36 -11.24
N GLY A 236 10.89 4.37 -11.23
CA GLY A 236 10.09 3.51 -10.35
C GLY A 236 9.80 4.14 -8.98
N TRP A 237 10.36 5.32 -8.73
CA TRP A 237 10.00 6.25 -7.67
C TRP A 237 9.33 7.47 -8.30
N MET A 238 8.23 7.92 -7.71
CA MET A 238 7.50 9.13 -8.11
C MET A 238 7.94 10.28 -7.20
N PRO A 239 8.58 11.33 -7.74
CA PRO A 239 8.87 12.52 -6.97
C PRO A 239 7.59 13.32 -6.68
N LEU A 240 7.57 13.91 -5.49
CA LEU A 240 6.53 14.82 -5.03
C LEU A 240 7.11 16.23 -4.92
N THR A 241 6.53 17.16 -5.67
CA THR A 241 6.90 18.58 -5.64
C THR A 241 5.98 19.35 -4.67
N GLY A 242 6.39 20.55 -4.26
CA GLY A 242 5.60 21.44 -3.39
C GLY A 242 5.95 21.36 -1.89
N ALA A 243 6.63 20.30 -1.45
CA ALA A 243 7.04 20.15 -0.06
C ALA A 243 8.20 21.09 0.32
N SER A 244 8.12 21.71 1.50
CA SER A 244 9.30 22.24 2.20
C SER A 244 10.26 21.08 2.56
N PRO A 245 11.56 21.34 2.84
CA PRO A 245 12.48 20.27 3.27
C PRO A 245 11.96 19.49 4.49
N ARG A 246 11.42 20.20 5.50
CA ARG A 246 10.85 19.56 6.70
C ARG A 246 9.54 18.84 6.38
N GLY A 247 8.67 19.42 5.53
CA GLY A 247 7.44 18.78 5.09
C GLY A 247 7.68 17.47 4.35
N ALA A 248 8.71 17.42 3.49
CA ALA A 248 9.12 16.19 2.80
C ALA A 248 9.58 15.10 3.78
N LYS A 249 10.41 15.47 4.77
CA LYS A 249 10.88 14.56 5.84
C LYS A 249 9.72 14.05 6.70
N ALA A 250 8.79 14.94 7.07
CA ALA A 250 7.59 14.61 7.82
C ALA A 250 6.69 13.61 7.08
N ALA A 251 6.38 13.90 5.80
CA ALA A 251 5.61 13.01 4.95
C ALA A 251 6.30 11.66 4.74
N ALA A 252 7.63 11.62 4.62
CA ALA A 252 8.37 10.36 4.51
C ALA A 252 8.18 9.48 5.75
N VAL A 253 8.24 10.03 6.97
CA VAL A 253 8.00 9.29 8.21
C VAL A 253 6.56 8.75 8.25
N PHE A 254 5.58 9.61 7.95
CA PHE A 254 4.17 9.18 7.93
C PHE A 254 3.93 8.05 6.93
N LEU A 255 4.40 8.17 5.69
CA LEU A 255 4.19 7.16 4.64
C LEU A 255 4.91 5.83 4.92
N ASN A 256 5.97 5.84 5.73
CA ASN A 256 6.67 4.64 6.20
C ASN A 256 6.14 4.09 7.54
N SER A 257 5.30 4.84 8.26
CA SER A 257 4.58 4.37 9.44
C SER A 257 3.62 3.21 9.10
N THR A 258 3.11 2.52 10.11
CA THR A 258 2.07 1.49 9.95
C THR A 258 0.82 2.09 9.27
N VAL A 259 0.40 3.30 9.66
CA VAL A 259 -0.77 3.97 9.10
C VAL A 259 -0.58 4.27 7.61
N GLY A 260 0.53 4.91 7.26
CA GLY A 260 0.86 5.21 5.86
C GLY A 260 0.92 3.95 5.00
N ARG A 261 1.48 2.85 5.54
CA ARG A 261 1.52 1.56 4.86
C ARG A 261 0.16 0.93 4.65
N LEU A 262 -0.75 0.99 5.62
CA LEU A 262 -2.11 0.49 5.45
C LEU A 262 -2.85 1.23 4.34
N LEU A 263 -2.72 2.56 4.31
CA LEU A 263 -3.32 3.42 3.27
C LEU A 263 -2.78 3.08 1.88
N LEU A 264 -1.46 2.90 1.79
CA LEU A 264 -0.78 2.46 0.58
C LEU A 264 -1.30 1.08 0.15
N MET A 265 -1.26 0.08 1.02
CA MET A 265 -1.57 -1.30 0.67
C MET A 265 -3.06 -1.58 0.37
N ARG A 266 -3.96 -0.66 0.74
CA ARG A 266 -5.39 -0.73 0.37
C ARG A 266 -5.62 -0.81 -1.15
N ASN A 267 -4.65 -0.33 -1.95
CA ASN A 267 -4.72 -0.34 -3.41
C ASN A 267 -3.65 -1.28 -4.00
N PRO A 268 -3.88 -2.61 -4.01
CA PRO A 268 -2.96 -3.54 -4.64
C PRO A 268 -2.84 -3.25 -6.14
N GLY A 269 -1.64 -3.48 -6.67
CA GLY A 269 -1.34 -3.34 -8.08
C GLY A 269 -1.66 -4.62 -8.85
N LYS A 270 -0.65 -5.20 -9.50
CA LYS A 270 -0.81 -6.46 -10.26
C LYS A 270 -1.00 -7.69 -9.37
N LYS A 271 -0.53 -7.62 -8.12
CA LYS A 271 -0.59 -8.69 -7.11
C LYS A 271 -0.90 -8.04 -5.76
N LEU A 272 -1.45 -8.83 -4.83
CA LEU A 272 -1.74 -8.33 -3.47
C LEU A 272 -0.47 -7.89 -2.73
N ASN A 273 0.65 -8.58 -2.94
CA ASN A 273 1.95 -8.19 -2.39
C ASN A 273 2.68 -7.10 -3.20
N PHE A 274 2.06 -6.57 -4.25
CA PHE A 274 2.67 -5.53 -5.09
C PHE A 274 1.70 -4.36 -5.27
N PRO A 275 1.50 -3.55 -4.21
CA PRO A 275 0.82 -2.28 -4.37
C PRO A 275 1.49 -1.43 -5.44
N SER A 276 0.70 -0.74 -6.25
CA SER A 276 1.19 0.17 -7.29
C SER A 276 0.28 1.37 -7.44
N TYR A 277 0.85 2.52 -7.73
CA TYR A 277 0.15 3.79 -7.76
C TYR A 277 0.43 4.53 -9.06
N SER A 278 -0.62 5.09 -9.65
CA SER A 278 -0.47 6.20 -10.60
C SER A 278 -0.17 7.49 -9.83
N ALA A 279 0.26 8.53 -10.55
CA ALA A 279 0.37 9.87 -9.98
C ALA A 279 -0.97 10.37 -9.42
N ASP A 280 -2.07 10.13 -10.15
CA ASP A 280 -3.42 10.50 -9.70
C ASP A 280 -3.79 9.76 -8.40
N ALA A 281 -3.62 8.43 -8.36
CA ALA A 281 -3.92 7.66 -7.15
C ALA A 281 -3.04 8.05 -5.96
N ALA A 282 -1.79 8.43 -6.21
CA ALA A 282 -0.90 8.95 -5.17
C ALA A 282 -1.34 10.33 -4.64
N SER A 283 -1.99 11.14 -5.47
CA SER A 283 -2.46 12.48 -5.12
C SER A 283 -3.69 12.44 -4.21
N GLU A 284 -4.43 11.33 -4.26
CA GLU A 284 -5.57 11.03 -3.39
C GLU A 284 -5.16 10.37 -2.06
N LEU A 285 -3.87 10.07 -1.84
CA LEU A 285 -3.43 9.42 -0.60
C LEU A 285 -3.69 10.33 0.62
N PRO A 286 -4.38 9.82 1.66
CA PRO A 286 -4.56 10.57 2.90
C PRO A 286 -3.23 10.73 3.64
N ILE A 287 -2.88 11.96 3.99
CA ILE A 287 -1.69 12.32 4.77
C ILE A 287 -2.06 13.40 5.80
N PRO A 288 -1.31 13.52 6.91
CA PRO A 288 -1.56 14.61 7.84
C PRO A 288 -1.22 15.95 7.20
N ASP A 289 -1.75 17.05 7.77
CA ASP A 289 -1.39 18.39 7.33
C ASP A 289 0.09 18.66 7.62
N ILE A 290 0.94 18.51 6.60
CA ILE A 290 2.38 18.77 6.70
C ILE A 290 2.73 20.26 6.71
N GLY A 291 1.74 21.14 6.57
CA GLY A 291 1.83 22.58 6.84
C GLY A 291 1.68 22.93 8.32
N ASP A 292 1.00 22.07 9.10
CA ASP A 292 0.91 22.24 10.55
C ASP A 292 2.31 22.15 11.19
N GLN A 293 2.65 23.16 11.99
CA GLN A 293 3.99 23.30 12.55
C GLN A 293 4.32 22.17 13.54
N HIS A 294 3.35 21.72 14.33
CA HIS A 294 3.55 20.67 15.32
C HIS A 294 3.76 19.32 14.63
N VAL A 295 2.89 18.98 13.66
CA VAL A 295 3.02 17.77 12.83
C VAL A 295 4.36 17.76 12.10
N GLN A 296 4.68 18.85 11.40
CA GLN A 296 5.89 18.95 10.60
C GLN A 296 7.15 18.80 11.47
N THR A 297 7.21 19.49 12.62
CA THR A 297 8.39 19.44 13.51
C THR A 297 8.57 18.05 14.10
N THR A 298 7.51 17.48 14.70
CA THR A 298 7.57 16.18 15.36
C THR A 298 8.02 15.08 14.42
N LEU A 299 7.44 15.03 13.21
CA LEU A 299 7.79 13.99 12.23
C LEU A 299 9.14 14.25 11.55
N ALA A 300 9.50 15.50 11.24
CA ALA A 300 10.80 15.80 10.64
C ALA A 300 11.96 15.53 11.62
N ASP A 301 11.79 15.80 12.91
CA ASP A 301 12.82 15.52 13.90
C ASP A 301 12.99 14.00 14.12
N CYS A 302 11.89 13.23 14.05
CA CYS A 302 11.95 11.76 14.00
C CYS A 302 12.70 11.26 12.76
N TRP A 303 12.48 11.87 11.59
CA TRP A 303 13.25 11.57 10.38
C TRP A 303 14.74 11.83 10.61
N GLU A 304 15.12 12.99 11.16
CA GLU A 304 16.52 13.34 11.42
C GLU A 304 17.21 12.34 12.35
N ALA A 305 16.51 11.89 13.38
CA ALA A 305 17.01 10.90 14.33
C ALA A 305 17.18 9.50 13.71
N THR A 306 16.39 9.15 12.68
CA THR A 306 16.37 7.80 12.08
C THR A 306 16.98 7.71 10.68
N ARG A 307 17.39 8.83 10.07
CA ARG A 307 17.77 8.92 8.64
C ARG A 307 18.90 8.00 8.19
N SER A 308 19.78 7.61 9.12
CA SER A 308 20.96 6.78 8.85
C SER A 308 20.78 5.32 9.28
N GLU A 309 19.66 4.99 9.89
CA GLU A 309 19.41 3.64 10.39
C GLU A 309 18.91 2.71 9.29
N ILE A 310 19.43 1.47 9.28
CA ILE A 310 18.97 0.44 8.35
C ILE A 310 17.58 -0.04 8.78
N VAL A 311 16.62 0.18 7.91
CA VAL A 311 15.22 -0.25 8.08
C VAL A 311 15.12 -1.72 7.69
N PRO A 312 14.73 -2.64 8.59
CA PRO A 312 14.50 -4.05 8.24
C PRO A 312 13.42 -4.22 7.17
N GLN A 313 13.42 -5.34 6.44
CA GLN A 313 12.35 -5.62 5.48
C GLN A 313 11.00 -5.71 6.22
N PHE A 314 9.89 -5.46 5.53
CA PHE A 314 8.58 -5.52 6.19
C PHE A 314 8.29 -6.90 6.78
N ARG A 315 8.70 -7.96 6.08
CA ARG A 315 8.58 -9.35 6.54
C ARG A 315 9.35 -9.66 7.83
N ASP A 316 10.31 -8.83 8.21
CA ASP A 316 11.16 -9.02 9.39
C ASP A 316 10.46 -8.55 10.69
N GLY A 317 9.28 -7.93 10.59
CA GLY A 317 8.43 -7.65 11.74
C GLY A 317 8.22 -6.18 12.08
N TYR A 318 7.60 -5.96 13.25
CA TYR A 318 7.38 -4.65 13.83
C TYR A 318 8.56 -4.21 14.70
N THR A 319 9.55 -3.59 14.04
CA THR A 319 10.86 -3.30 14.61
C THR A 319 10.92 -1.94 15.31
N ASP A 320 11.99 -1.69 16.08
CA ASP A 320 12.13 -0.47 16.89
C ASP A 320 12.12 0.83 16.08
N ILE A 321 12.66 0.83 14.86
CA ILE A 321 12.57 1.99 13.97
C ILE A 321 11.13 2.27 13.54
N ARG A 322 10.34 1.21 13.27
CA ARG A 322 8.93 1.33 12.89
C ARG A 322 8.08 1.80 14.06
N ARG A 323 8.36 1.30 15.27
CA ARG A 323 7.74 1.76 16.52
C ARG A 323 7.99 3.24 16.76
N ARG A 324 9.21 3.73 16.53
CA ARG A 324 9.52 5.16 16.67
C ARG A 324 8.79 6.04 15.65
N TRP A 325 8.68 5.59 14.39
CA TRP A 325 7.88 6.31 13.40
C TRP A 325 6.40 6.34 13.78
N ASP A 326 5.84 5.23 14.24
CA ASP A 326 4.45 5.17 14.68
C ASP A 326 4.22 6.03 15.93
N GLN A 327 5.15 6.03 16.89
CA GLN A 327 5.11 6.89 18.06
C GLN A 327 5.10 8.36 17.65
N ALA A 328 5.99 8.78 16.75
CA ALA A 328 6.03 10.16 16.27
C ALA A 328 4.73 10.56 15.55
N VAL A 329 4.12 9.65 14.78
CA VAL A 329 2.80 9.87 14.17
C VAL A 329 1.71 10.00 15.22
N CYS A 330 1.75 9.17 16.26
CA CYS A 330 0.78 9.24 17.37
C CYS A 330 0.91 10.54 18.16
N ASP A 331 2.14 10.94 18.48
CA ASP A 331 2.43 12.19 19.19
C ASP A 331 1.96 13.40 18.38
N ALA A 332 2.25 13.42 17.07
CA ALA A 332 1.85 14.50 16.17
C ALA A 332 0.34 14.65 15.99
N LEU A 333 -0.42 13.53 16.05
CA LEU A 333 -1.85 13.50 15.73
C LEU A 333 -2.74 13.26 16.96
N GLY A 334 -2.15 13.14 18.16
CA GLY A 334 -2.87 12.83 19.39
C GLY A 334 -3.51 11.44 19.38
N TRP A 335 -2.88 10.45 18.74
CA TRP A 335 -3.38 9.08 18.66
C TRP A 335 -2.78 8.19 19.74
N ASP A 336 -3.44 7.05 19.97
CA ASP A 336 -3.01 6.03 20.92
C ASP A 336 -2.06 5.03 20.25
N ILE A 337 -0.79 5.04 20.67
CA ILE A 337 0.24 4.14 20.14
C ILE A 337 -0.09 2.66 20.32
N SER A 338 -0.82 2.27 21.37
CA SER A 338 -1.14 0.85 21.60
C SER A 338 -1.98 0.27 20.47
N LYS A 339 -2.91 1.06 19.93
CA LYS A 339 -3.77 0.69 18.79
C LYS A 339 -2.99 0.61 17.49
N ILE A 340 -2.00 1.49 17.29
CA ILE A 340 -1.16 1.47 16.08
C ILE A 340 -0.17 0.30 16.15
N ALA A 341 0.42 0.05 17.32
CA ALA A 341 1.33 -1.06 17.54
C ALA A 341 0.67 -2.42 17.29
N GLU A 342 -0.58 -2.62 17.74
CA GLU A 342 -1.34 -3.83 17.42
C GLU A 342 -1.48 -4.04 15.90
N LEU A 343 -1.82 -2.97 15.16
CA LEU A 343 -1.91 -3.02 13.70
C LEU A 343 -0.54 -3.27 13.05
N GLY A 344 0.55 -2.73 13.61
CA GLY A 344 1.90 -2.96 13.13
C GLY A 344 2.32 -4.42 13.26
N GLU A 345 2.03 -5.03 14.40
CA GLU A 345 2.27 -6.46 14.67
C GLU A 345 1.40 -7.37 13.78
N LEU A 346 0.15 -6.99 13.53
CA LEU A 346 -0.72 -7.71 12.59
C LEU A 346 -0.25 -7.58 11.14
N LEU A 347 0.13 -6.38 10.71
CA LEU A 347 0.61 -6.11 9.35
C LEU A 347 1.89 -6.90 9.05
N ALA A 348 2.80 -7.03 10.03
CA ALA A 348 3.99 -7.86 9.92
C ALA A 348 3.68 -9.36 9.68
N LYS A 349 2.50 -9.83 10.10
CA LYS A 349 2.03 -11.21 9.93
C LYS A 349 1.13 -11.39 8.71
N GLU A 350 0.81 -10.31 8.00
CA GLU A 350 -0.02 -10.39 6.80
C GLU A 350 0.70 -11.26 5.73
N PRO A 351 0.04 -12.28 5.14
CA PRO A 351 0.71 -13.21 4.23
C PRO A 351 1.39 -12.53 3.03
N HIS A 352 0.80 -11.45 2.53
CA HIS A 352 1.36 -10.67 1.41
C HIS A 352 2.54 -9.77 1.82
N VAL A 353 2.68 -9.47 3.12
CA VAL A 353 3.87 -8.81 3.65
C VAL A 353 4.96 -9.83 3.91
N ARG A 354 4.64 -10.99 4.49
CA ARG A 354 5.68 -11.93 4.90
C ARG A 354 6.13 -12.89 3.80
N GLY A 355 5.27 -13.13 2.81
CA GLY A 355 5.53 -14.04 1.70
C GLY A 355 5.35 -15.52 2.03
N VAL A 356 4.73 -15.84 3.18
CA VAL A 356 4.34 -17.21 3.58
C VAL A 356 2.92 -17.23 4.12
N ALA A 357 2.28 -18.40 4.09
CA ALA A 357 0.91 -18.57 4.57
C ALA A 357 0.80 -18.33 6.09
N TYR A 358 -0.37 -17.90 6.54
CA TYR A 358 -0.64 -17.71 7.96
C TYR A 358 -0.55 -19.06 8.70
N GLY A 359 0.00 -19.06 9.92
CA GLY A 359 0.15 -20.26 10.75
C GLY A 359 1.40 -21.10 10.46
N GLN A 360 2.08 -20.90 9.32
CA GLN A 360 3.35 -21.60 9.00
C GLN A 360 4.59 -20.92 9.63
N TRP A 361 4.38 -20.14 10.69
CA TRP A 361 5.42 -19.38 11.36
C TRP A 361 6.24 -20.30 12.29
N LYS A 362 7.54 -20.46 12.04
CA LYS A 362 8.46 -20.89 13.11
C LYS A 362 8.83 -19.66 13.94
N SER A 363 8.59 -19.73 15.24
CA SER A 363 8.96 -18.68 16.21
C SER A 363 10.47 -18.63 16.41
#